data_AF-A0A1K1R925-F1
#
_entry.id   AF-A0A1K1R925-F1
#
_cell.length_a   1.000
_cell.length_b   1.000
_cell.length_c   1.000
_cell.angle_alpha   90.00
_cell.angle_beta   90.00
_cell.angle_gamma   90.00
#
_symmetry.space_group_name_H-M   'P 1'
#
loop_
_entity.id
_entity.type
_entity.pdbx_description
1 polymer ?
#
loop_
_entity_poly.entity_id
_entity_poly.type
_entity_poly.pdbx_seq_one_letter_code
_entity_poly.pdbx_strand_id
1 'polypeptide(L)'
;MSPVATFFVPIRCDTDGLTHAVTEDEFAAGRHEGRFRAVCGHVVLAAAMIEEPGRFDPGCRDVLRGGGAVAEPVVPRQERRRPRWRARR
;
A
#
# COMPACT_ATOMS: atom_id res chain seq x y z
N MET A 1 -11.23 23.13 13.40
CA MET A 1 -10.11 22.32 12.87
C MET A 1 -10.73 21.22 12.01
N SER A 2 -10.47 21.21 10.70
CA SER A 2 -10.89 20.08 9.85
C SER A 2 -10.13 18.83 10.30
N PRO A 3 -10.75 17.63 10.27
CA PRO A 3 -10.01 16.40 10.53
C PRO A 3 -8.91 16.27 9.47
N VAL A 4 -7.66 16.11 9.92
CA VAL A 4 -6.55 15.76 9.05
C VAL A 4 -6.82 14.33 8.58
N ALA A 5 -6.93 14.13 7.27
CA ALA A 5 -7.07 12.80 6.72
C ALA A 5 -5.82 11.98 7.05
N THR A 6 -5.98 10.84 7.72
CA THR A 6 -4.88 9.91 7.96
C THR A 6 -4.55 9.20 6.65
N PHE A 7 -3.31 9.36 6.18
CA PHE A 7 -2.80 8.61 5.04
C PHE A 7 -2.12 7.32 5.49
N PHE A 8 -2.14 6.32 4.62
CA PHE A 8 -1.53 5.02 4.86
C PHE A 8 -0.61 4.63 3.70
N VAL A 9 0.51 4.01 4.04
CA VAL A 9 1.47 3.43 3.12
C VAL A 9 1.20 1.91 3.03
N PRO A 10 0.78 1.38 1.86
CA PRO A 10 0.64 -0.05 1.67
C PRO A 10 2.01 -0.71 1.50
N ILE A 11 2.32 -1.72 2.32
CA ILE A 11 3.60 -2.44 2.29
C ILE A 11 3.34 -3.95 2.20
N ARG A 12 3.90 -4.62 1.18
CA ARG A 12 3.92 -6.09 1.12
C ARG A 12 4.90 -6.62 2.15
N CYS A 13 4.43 -7.52 3.00
CA CYS A 13 5.27 -8.24 3.95
C CYS A 13 5.92 -9.44 3.25
N ASP A 14 7.23 -9.58 3.43
CA ASP A 14 8.03 -10.66 2.88
C ASP A 14 7.69 -12.02 3.53
N THR A 15 7.24 -11.99 4.79
CA THR A 15 6.99 -13.19 5.58
C THR A 15 5.63 -13.84 5.30
N ASP A 16 4.56 -13.06 5.17
CA ASP A 16 3.20 -13.59 4.96
C ASP A 16 2.66 -13.36 3.52
N GLY A 17 3.37 -12.57 2.70
CA GLY A 17 2.98 -12.24 1.34
C GLY A 17 1.77 -11.30 1.21
N LEU A 18 1.25 -10.79 2.33
CA LEU A 18 0.12 -9.87 2.37
C LEU A 18 0.58 -8.41 2.31
N THR A 19 -0.28 -7.55 1.77
CA THR A 19 -0.10 -6.10 1.81
C THR A 19 -0.82 -5.54 3.03
N HIS A 20 -0.05 -4.88 3.90
CA HIS A 20 -0.51 -4.28 5.14
C HIS A 20 -0.54 -2.75 5.03
N ALA A 21 -1.46 -2.11 5.76
CA ALA A 21 -1.50 -0.65 5.87
C ALA A 21 -0.67 -0.18 7.05
N VAL A 22 0.27 0.73 6.78
CA VAL A 22 1.14 1.37 7.77
C VAL A 22 0.82 2.87 7.80
N THR A 23 0.76 3.50 8.97
CA THR A 23 0.58 4.96 9.04
C THR A 23 1.83 5.69 8.58
N GLU A 24 1.73 6.96 8.19
CA GLU A 24 2.91 7.75 7.82
C GLU A 24 3.94 7.83 8.96
N ASP A 25 3.48 7.95 10.21
CA ASP A 25 4.35 8.00 11.38
C ASP A 25 5.13 6.69 11.59
N GLU A 26 4.44 5.54 11.52
CA GLU A 26 5.07 4.22 11.64
C GLU A 26 6.00 3.93 10.45
N PHE A 27 5.65 4.43 9.26
CA PHE A 27 6.53 4.34 8.09
C PHE A 27 7.81 5.16 8.30
N ALA A 28 7.68 6.40 8.77
CA ALA A 28 8.81 7.28 9.03
C ALA A 28 9.74 6.72 10.13
N ALA A 29 9.16 6.14 11.19
CA ALA A 29 9.90 5.51 12.27
C ALA A 29 10.66 4.26 11.81
N GLY A 30 10.00 3.39 11.03
CA GLY A 30 10.54 2.09 10.61
C GLY A 30 11.56 2.13 9.47
N ARG A 31 11.69 3.25 8.75
CA ARG A 31 12.44 3.33 7.48
C ARG A 31 13.92 2.92 7.56
N HIS A 32 14.55 3.09 8.73
CA HIS A 32 15.96 2.76 8.93
C HIS A 32 16.18 1.28 9.25
N GLU A 33 15.18 0.63 9.85
CA GLU A 33 15.24 -0.78 10.25
C GLU A 33 14.60 -1.71 9.21
N GLY A 34 13.82 -1.16 8.28
CA GLY A 34 13.06 -1.93 7.28
C GLY A 34 11.88 -2.71 7.87
N ARG A 35 11.46 -2.35 9.09
CA ARG A 35 10.38 -2.98 9.84
C ARG A 35 9.33 -1.94 10.20
N PHE A 36 8.07 -2.26 9.94
CA PHE A 36 6.98 -1.30 10.03
C PHE A 36 5.81 -1.88 10.81
N ARG A 37 5.25 -1.13 11.77
CA ARG A 37 4.06 -1.59 12.49
C ARG A 37 2.82 -1.24 11.68
N ALA A 38 2.10 -2.25 11.24
CA ALA A 38 0.83 -2.10 10.55
C ALA A 38 -0.30 -1.76 11.52
N VAL A 39 -1.40 -1.21 10.98
CA VAL A 39 -2.60 -0.87 11.77
C VAL A 39 -3.30 -2.09 12.37
N CYS A 40 -3.08 -3.29 11.81
CA CYS A 40 -3.54 -4.55 12.39
C CYS A 40 -2.65 -5.04 13.56
N GLY A 41 -1.55 -4.33 13.85
CA GLY A 41 -0.57 -4.69 14.87
C GLY A 41 0.58 -5.57 14.37
N HIS A 42 0.52 -6.07 13.13
CA HIS A 42 1.57 -6.90 12.54
C HIS A 42 2.84 -6.08 12.28
N VAL A 43 4.02 -6.66 12.55
CA VAL A 43 5.32 -6.04 12.20
C VAL A 43 5.73 -6.55 10.83
N VAL A 44 5.64 -5.66 9.85
CA VAL A 44 5.89 -5.91 8.43
C VAL A 44 7.39 -5.80 8.16
N LEU A 45 7.99 -6.88 7.66
CA LEU A 45 9.28 -6.83 6.97
C LEU A 45 9.02 -6.54 5.51
N ALA A 46 9.48 -5.40 4.99
CA ALA A 46 9.17 -5.01 3.62
C ALA A 46 9.78 -5.97 2.60
N ALA A 47 8.93 -6.50 1.72
CA ALA A 47 9.37 -7.26 0.56
C ALA A 47 10.10 -6.36 -0.45
N ALA A 48 10.92 -6.96 -1.31
CA ALA A 48 11.62 -6.23 -2.37
C ALA A 48 10.61 -5.55 -3.31
N MET A 49 10.89 -4.31 -3.75
CA MET A 49 9.96 -3.54 -4.59
C MET A 49 9.70 -4.15 -5.99
N ILE A 50 10.50 -5.13 -6.41
CA ILE A 50 10.31 -5.86 -7.67
C ILE A 50 9.18 -6.89 -7.59
N GLU A 51 8.79 -7.25 -6.37
CA GLU A 51 7.76 -8.22 -6.09
C GLU A 51 6.37 -7.66 -6.40
N GLU A 52 5.48 -8.50 -6.92
CA GLU A 52 4.09 -8.10 -7.16
C GLU A 52 3.40 -7.70 -5.83
N PRO A 53 2.49 -6.70 -5.83
CA PRO A 53 1.74 -6.38 -4.62
C PRO A 53 0.99 -7.59 -4.06
N GLY A 54 1.09 -7.81 -2.76
CA GLY A 54 0.39 -8.87 -2.06
C GLY A 54 -1.11 -8.61 -1.99
N ARG A 55 -1.91 -9.65 -1.71
CA ARG A 55 -3.32 -9.45 -1.36
C ARG A 55 -3.42 -8.59 -0.10
N PHE A 56 -4.37 -7.67 -0.07
CA PHE A 56 -4.53 -6.78 1.07
C PHE A 56 -5.04 -7.54 2.30
N ASP A 57 -4.36 -7.34 3.43
CA ASP A 57 -4.63 -8.01 4.71
C ASP A 57 -6.07 -7.73 5.20
N PRO A 58 -6.85 -8.78 5.56
CA PRO A 58 -8.21 -8.60 6.09
C PRO A 58 -8.26 -7.79 7.39
N GLY A 59 -7.29 -7.97 8.30
CA GLY A 59 -7.24 -7.22 9.56
C GLY A 59 -7.06 -5.72 9.33
N CYS A 60 -6.14 -5.34 8.47
CA CYS A 60 -5.97 -3.96 8.02
C CYS A 60 -7.24 -3.43 7.36
N ARG A 61 -7.91 -4.23 6.53
CA ARG A 61 -9.16 -3.83 5.86
C ARG A 61 -10.26 -3.53 6.86
N ASP A 62 -10.40 -4.36 7.89
CA ASP A 62 -11.44 -4.19 8.91
C ASP A 62 -11.18 -2.96 9.78
N VAL A 63 -9.93 -2.72 10.17
CA VAL A 63 -9.53 -1.49 10.88
C VAL A 63 -9.84 -0.24 10.05
N LEU A 64 -9.49 -0.27 8.76
CA LEU A 64 -9.75 0.84 7.85
C LEU A 64 -11.24 1.07 7.60
N ARG A 65 -12.05 0.00 7.49
CA ARG A 65 -13.52 0.12 7.34
C ARG A 65 -14.21 0.59 8.61
N GLY A 66 -13.74 0.18 9.78
CA GLY A 66 -14.27 0.61 11.07
C GLY A 66 -13.94 2.07 11.43
N GLY A 67 -12.94 2.67 10.78
CA GLY A 67 -12.43 4.02 11.06
C GLY A 67 -13.04 5.17 10.25
N GLY A 68 -13.88 4.91 9.24
CA GLY A 68 -14.49 5.95 8.40
C GLY A 68 -14.25 5.72 6.91
N ALA A 69 -15.25 6.09 6.10
CA ALA A 69 -15.33 5.85 4.65
C ALA A 69 -14.01 6.07 3.90
N VAL A 70 -13.32 4.98 3.60
CA VAL A 70 -12.11 4.99 2.76
C VAL A 70 -12.59 5.10 1.32
N ALA A 71 -12.34 6.25 0.69
CA ALA A 71 -12.48 6.40 -0.74
C ALA A 71 -11.67 5.31 -1.42
N GLU A 72 -12.29 4.55 -2.33
CA GLU A 72 -11.61 3.49 -3.07
C GLU A 72 -10.31 4.04 -3.68
N PRO A 73 -9.20 3.29 -3.61
CA PRO A 73 -7.98 3.70 -4.27
C PRO A 73 -8.26 3.77 -5.77
N VAL A 74 -8.26 5.00 -6.31
CA VAL A 74 -8.30 5.23 -7.76
C VAL A 74 -6.95 4.78 -8.30
N VAL A 75 -6.84 3.49 -8.62
CA VAL A 75 -5.74 2.97 -9.44
C VAL A 75 -5.85 3.64 -10.81
N PRO A 76 -4.90 4.49 -11.22
CA PRO A 76 -4.93 5.07 -12.55
C PRO A 76 -4.85 3.92 -13.54
N ARG A 77 -5.90 3.75 -14.35
CA ARG A 77 -5.93 2.75 -15.41
C ARG A 77 -4.76 3.06 -16.35
N GLN A 78 -3.70 2.26 -16.29
CA GLN A 78 -2.59 2.41 -17.22
C GLN A 78 -3.09 2.08 -18.62
N GLU A 79 -3.41 3.12 -19.37
CA GLU A 79 -3.77 2.98 -20.77
C GLU A 79 -2.52 2.53 -21.53
N ARG A 80 -2.55 1.29 -22.04
CA ARG A 80 -1.47 0.76 -22.88
C ARG A 80 -1.35 1.64 -24.12
N ARG A 81 -0.39 2.58 -24.10
CA ARG A 81 -0.03 3.35 -25.29
C ARG A 81 0.44 2.37 -26.36
N ARG A 82 -0.36 2.21 -27.43
CA ARG A 82 0.07 1.45 -28.61
C ARG A 82 1.33 2.11 -29.17
N PRO A 83 2.43 1.37 -29.33
CA PRO A 83 3.65 1.96 -29.83
C PRO A 83 3.48 2.34 -31.32
N ARG A 84 3.76 3.62 -31.64
CA ARG A 84 3.50 4.24 -32.96
C ARG A 84 4.49 3.86 -34.08
N TRP A 85 5.40 2.92 -33.85
CA TRP A 85 6.46 2.59 -34.82
C TRP A 85 6.01 1.74 -36.01
N ARG A 86 4.75 1.28 -36.06
CA ARG A 86 4.18 0.53 -37.21
C ARG A 86 3.39 1.42 -38.19
N ALA A 87 3.75 2.68 -38.36
CA ALA A 87 3.07 3.59 -39.29
C ALA A 87 3.96 4.12 -40.43
N ARG A 88 5.03 3.41 -40.79
CA ARG A 88 5.79 3.68 -42.02
C ARG A 88 5.96 2.38 -42.82
N ARG A 89 5.04 2.15 -43.74
CA ARG A 89 5.26 1.42 -44.99
C ARG A 89 4.57 2.21 -46.09
#